data_AF-A0A969X9F4-F1
#
_entry.id   AF-A0A969X9F4-F1
#
_cell.length_a   1.000
_cell.length_b   1.000
_cell.length_c   1.000
_cell.angle_alpha   90.00
_cell.angle_beta   90.00
_cell.angle_gamma   90.00
#
_symmetry.space_group_name_H-M   'P 1'
#
loop_
_entity.id
_entity.type
_entity.pdbx_description
1 polymer ?
#
loop_
_entity_poly.entity_id
_entity_poly.type
_entity_poly.pdbx_seq_one_letter_code
_entity_poly.pdbx_strand_id
1 'polypeptide(L)'
;NDNLSAVVADLIGADLLILLSDIDGLYTSDPRCDEDASIIHYVAEIDDTIAASAGQEGTHRGTGGMRSKISAARIASAAGIPIVIANGSNNRVVDQIIEGERVGTLFAAAKI
;
A
#
# COMPACT_ATOMS: atom_id res chain seq x y z
N ASN A 1 -0.55 -7.50 10.96
CA ASN A 1 -0.12 -8.46 9.92
C ASN A 1 0.65 -7.78 8.81
N ASP A 2 0.29 -6.57 8.37
CA ASP A 2 1.00 -5.84 7.30
C ASP A 2 2.53 -5.77 7.52
N ASN A 3 2.97 -5.28 8.70
CA ASN A 3 4.40 -5.24 9.02
C ASN A 3 5.04 -6.63 9.08
N LEU A 4 4.31 -7.64 9.57
CA LEU A 4 4.80 -9.02 9.60
C LEU A 4 5.00 -9.56 8.18
N SER A 5 4.07 -9.29 7.26
CA SER A 5 4.23 -9.69 5.85
C SER A 5 5.41 -9.00 5.17
N ALA A 6 5.69 -7.73 5.49
CA ALA A 6 6.88 -7.04 5.00
C ALA A 6 8.18 -7.68 5.50
N VAL A 7 8.24 -8.02 6.80
CA VAL A 7 9.39 -8.75 7.36
C VAL A 7 9.54 -10.14 6.75
N VAL A 8 8.44 -10.87 6.53
CA VAL A 8 8.50 -12.18 5.87
C VAL A 8 8.98 -12.05 4.42
N ALA A 9 8.51 -11.04 3.68
CA ALA A 9 8.94 -10.77 2.32
C ALA A 9 10.46 -10.51 2.24
N ASP A 10 10.99 -9.72 3.16
CA ASP A 10 12.43 -9.48 3.31
C ASP A 10 13.19 -10.80 3.60
N LEU A 11 12.73 -11.57 4.59
CA LEU A 11 13.38 -12.83 4.98
C LEU A 11 13.45 -13.88 3.87
N ILE A 12 12.47 -13.89 2.96
CA ILE A 12 12.45 -14.85 1.83
C ILE A 12 13.04 -14.27 0.54
N GLY A 13 13.43 -12.98 0.53
CA GLY A 13 13.90 -12.28 -0.68
C GLY A 13 12.83 -12.19 -1.77
N ALA A 14 11.61 -11.80 -1.41
CA ALA A 14 10.50 -11.71 -2.36
C ALA A 14 10.72 -10.60 -3.42
N ASP A 15 10.32 -10.87 -4.66
CA ASP A 15 10.37 -9.88 -5.75
C ASP A 15 9.29 -8.79 -5.64
N LEU A 16 8.19 -9.09 -4.94
CA LEU A 16 7.02 -8.22 -4.80
C LEU A 16 6.20 -8.63 -3.57
N LEU A 17 5.73 -7.66 -2.79
CA LEU A 17 4.72 -7.86 -1.75
C LEU A 17 3.36 -7.32 -2.21
N ILE A 18 2.31 -8.14 -2.17
CA ILE A 18 0.93 -7.71 -2.46
C ILE A 18 0.11 -7.71 -1.16
N LEU A 19 -0.33 -6.54 -0.73
CA LEU A 19 -1.24 -6.34 0.40
C LEU A 19 -2.67 -6.15 -0.11
N LEU A 20 -3.48 -7.20 0.02
CA LEU A 20 -4.91 -7.14 -0.31
C LEU A 20 -5.71 -6.64 0.90
N SER A 21 -6.51 -5.60 0.68
CA SER A 21 -7.36 -4.96 1.69
C SER A 21 -8.79 -4.74 1.20
N ASP A 22 -9.64 -4.19 2.04
CA ASP A 22 -10.95 -3.62 1.75
C ASP A 22 -10.91 -2.21 1.10
N ILE A 23 -9.73 -1.68 0.80
CA ILE A 23 -9.51 -0.37 0.17
C ILE A 23 -8.87 -0.54 -1.20
N ASP A 24 -9.15 0.39 -2.11
CA ASP A 24 -8.63 0.30 -3.47
C ASP A 24 -7.13 0.64 -3.56
N GLY A 25 -6.63 1.50 -2.68
CA GLY A 25 -5.23 1.91 -2.64
C GLY A 25 -5.05 3.11 -1.70
N LEU A 26 -3.91 3.78 -1.82
CA LEU A 26 -3.66 5.09 -1.22
C LEU A 26 -4.39 6.17 -2.03
N TYR A 27 -5.09 7.08 -1.35
CA TYR A 27 -5.77 8.21 -1.97
C TYR A 27 -5.01 9.51 -1.73
N THR A 28 -5.26 10.51 -2.58
CA THR A 28 -4.77 11.89 -2.41
C THR A 28 -5.26 12.54 -1.11
N SER A 29 -6.42 12.12 -0.63
CA SER A 29 -7.16 12.60 0.55
C SER A 29 -8.16 11.53 1.00
N ASP A 30 -8.82 11.68 2.16
CA ASP A 30 -9.82 10.70 2.61
C ASP A 30 -11.07 10.74 1.70
N PRO A 31 -11.36 9.70 0.90
CA PRO A 31 -12.48 9.69 -0.04
C PRO A 31 -13.86 9.70 0.63
N ARG A 32 -13.91 9.53 1.96
CA ARG A 32 -15.16 9.66 2.73
C ARG A 32 -15.53 11.12 2.99
N CYS A 33 -14.55 12.01 2.92
CA CYS A 33 -14.68 13.43 3.26
C CYS A 33 -14.42 14.35 2.06
N ASP A 34 -13.76 13.84 1.02
CA ASP A 34 -13.35 14.58 -0.16
C ASP A 34 -13.82 13.84 -1.43
N GLU A 35 -14.74 14.46 -2.17
CA GLU A 35 -15.29 13.90 -3.42
C GLU A 35 -14.27 13.94 -4.57
N ASP A 36 -13.25 14.79 -4.48
CA ASP A 36 -12.16 14.89 -5.45
C ASP A 36 -11.01 13.92 -5.14
N ALA A 37 -11.13 13.12 -4.07
CA ALA A 37 -10.12 12.13 -3.70
C ALA A 37 -9.93 11.10 -4.81
N SER A 38 -8.68 10.95 -5.25
CA SER A 38 -8.30 10.01 -6.31
C SER A 38 -7.20 9.06 -5.84
N ILE A 39 -7.15 7.88 -6.45
CA ILE A 39 -6.13 6.87 -6.13
C ILE A 39 -4.77 7.33 -6.65
N ILE A 40 -3.78 7.28 -5.78
CA ILE A 40 -2.37 7.41 -6.14
C ILE A 40 -1.90 6.05 -6.64
N HIS A 41 -1.70 5.90 -7.95
CA HIS A 41 -1.32 4.60 -8.51
C HIS A 41 0.16 4.24 -8.30
N TYR A 42 1.01 5.23 -8.06
CA TYR A 42 2.45 5.02 -7.94
C TYR A 42 3.07 5.98 -6.93
N VAL A 43 3.89 5.44 -6.05
CA VAL A 43 4.67 6.18 -5.05
C VAL A 43 6.13 5.81 -5.22
N ALA A 44 6.93 6.74 -5.74
CA ALA A 44 8.36 6.54 -5.94
C ALA A 44 9.15 6.52 -4.63
N GLU A 45 8.73 7.35 -3.67
CA GLU A 45 9.36 7.51 -2.37
C GLU A 45 8.29 7.78 -1.32
N ILE A 46 8.43 7.17 -0.14
CA ILE A 46 7.51 7.38 0.98
C ILE A 46 8.07 8.51 1.84
N ASP A 47 7.69 9.74 1.51
CA ASP A 47 8.03 10.94 2.28
C ASP A 47 7.01 11.20 3.41
N ASP A 48 7.19 12.31 4.12
CA ASP A 48 6.28 12.73 5.19
C ASP A 48 4.89 13.09 4.65
N THR A 49 4.80 13.55 3.40
CA THR A 49 3.54 13.87 2.72
C THR A 49 2.69 12.62 2.52
N ILE A 50 3.30 11.54 2.02
CA ILE A 50 2.65 10.23 1.84
C ILE A 50 2.30 9.60 3.19
N ALA A 51 3.13 9.77 4.21
CA ALA A 51 2.77 9.32 5.56
C ALA A 51 1.60 10.11 6.16
N ALA A 52 1.51 11.41 5.86
CA ALA A 52 0.42 12.27 6.32
C ALA A 52 -0.90 11.99 5.58
N SER A 53 -0.87 11.61 4.30
CA SER A 53 -2.07 11.24 3.53
C SER A 53 -2.74 9.95 4.04
N ALA A 54 -2.04 9.16 4.87
CA ALA A 54 -2.61 8.01 5.56
C ALA A 54 -3.65 8.37 6.64
N GLY A 55 -3.87 9.66 6.92
CA GLY A 55 -4.88 10.17 7.84
C GLY A 55 -4.52 10.04 9.33
N GLN A 56 -5.24 10.79 10.19
CA GLN A 56 -5.19 10.63 11.64
C GLN A 56 -6.15 9.52 12.11
N GLU A 57 -5.80 8.84 13.21
CA GLU A 57 -6.64 7.81 13.83
C GLU A 57 -8.03 8.37 14.19
N GLY A 58 -9.12 7.65 13.88
CA GLY A 58 -10.39 8.01 14.51
C GLY A 58 -11.68 7.39 14.02
N THR A 59 -11.88 7.13 12.72
CA THR A 59 -13.21 6.71 12.25
C THR A 59 -13.34 5.19 12.13
N HIS A 60 -13.89 4.60 13.21
CA HIS A 60 -14.50 3.27 13.29
C HIS A 60 -13.59 2.02 13.17
N ARG A 61 -13.09 1.58 14.35
CA ARG A 61 -13.06 0.18 14.82
C ARG A 61 -12.40 -0.86 13.89
N GLY A 62 -11.06 -0.94 13.89
CA GLY A 62 -10.30 -2.09 13.37
C GLY A 62 -8.77 -1.92 13.24
N THR A 63 -8.00 -2.62 14.08
CA THR A 63 -6.76 -3.39 13.81
C THR A 63 -5.62 -2.91 12.88
N GLY A 64 -5.53 -1.65 12.46
CA GLY A 64 -4.38 -1.12 11.70
C GLY A 64 -4.74 -0.68 10.29
N GLY A 65 -5.29 0.53 10.18
CA GLY A 65 -5.74 1.15 8.92
C GLY A 65 -4.60 1.52 7.96
N MET A 66 -4.76 2.61 7.20
CA MET A 66 -3.79 3.01 6.17
C MET A 66 -2.37 3.21 6.73
N ARG A 67 -2.23 3.71 7.97
CA ARG A 67 -0.92 3.86 8.64
C ARG A 67 -0.12 2.55 8.74
N SER A 68 -0.80 1.44 9.05
CA SER A 68 -0.15 0.12 9.15
C SER A 68 0.37 -0.33 7.79
N LYS A 69 -0.40 -0.09 6.72
CA LYS A 69 0.00 -0.43 5.35
C LYS A 69 1.15 0.44 4.85
N ILE A 70 1.15 1.74 5.17
CA ILE A 70 2.28 2.63 4.87
C ILE A 70 3.53 2.22 5.66
N SER A 71 3.38 1.80 6.92
CA SER A 71 4.51 1.24 7.69
C SER A 71 5.07 -0.02 7.04
N ALA A 72 4.22 -0.93 6.58
CA ALA A 72 4.65 -2.14 5.87
C ALA A 72 5.33 -1.78 4.55
N ALA A 73 4.79 -0.79 3.83
CA ALA A 73 5.37 -0.30 2.60
C ALA A 73 6.77 0.29 2.82
N ARG A 74 6.98 1.06 3.89
CA ARG A 74 8.31 1.56 4.28
C ARG A 74 9.31 0.43 4.54
N ILE A 75 8.89 -0.62 5.26
CA ILE A 75 9.75 -1.77 5.56
C ILE A 75 10.13 -2.51 4.27
N ALA A 76 9.15 -2.86 3.43
CA ALA A 76 9.39 -3.57 2.18
C ALA A 76 10.23 -2.75 1.19
N SER A 77 9.87 -1.48 0.98
CA SER A 77 10.63 -0.58 0.10
C SER A 77 12.07 -0.41 0.54
N ALA A 78 12.33 -0.30 1.85
CA ALA A 78 13.69 -0.21 2.40
C ALA A 78 14.49 -1.51 2.24
N ALA A 79 13.83 -2.67 2.19
CA ALA A 79 14.43 -3.96 1.88
C ALA A 79 14.67 -4.17 0.36
N GLY A 80 14.39 -3.16 -0.48
CA GLY A 80 14.50 -3.30 -1.93
C GLY A 80 13.34 -4.04 -2.58
N ILE A 81 12.23 -4.23 -1.86
CA ILE A 81 11.07 -5.00 -2.31
C ILE A 81 9.93 -4.04 -2.65
N PRO A 82 9.48 -3.97 -3.92
CA PRO A 82 8.29 -3.20 -4.25
C PRO A 82 7.06 -3.81 -3.58
N ILE A 83 6.05 -2.98 -3.35
CA ILE A 83 4.83 -3.39 -2.64
C ILE A 83 3.60 -2.75 -3.27
N VAL A 84 2.55 -3.55 -3.44
CA VAL A 84 1.25 -3.09 -3.94
C VAL A 84 0.20 -3.18 -2.85
N ILE A 85 -0.57 -2.11 -2.65
CA ILE A 85 -1.80 -2.12 -1.86
C ILE A 85 -2.97 -2.10 -2.85
N ALA A 86 -3.87 -3.07 -2.77
CA ALA A 86 -5.02 -3.17 -3.66
C ALA A 86 -6.24 -3.80 -2.98
N ASN A 87 -7.41 -3.65 -3.61
CA ASN A 87 -8.66 -4.22 -3.11
C ASN A 87 -8.73 -5.74 -3.37
N GLY A 88 -8.82 -6.52 -2.30
CA GLY A 88 -8.92 -7.98 -2.35
C GLY A 88 -10.27 -8.54 -2.78
N SER A 89 -11.31 -7.69 -2.92
CA SER A 89 -12.64 -8.14 -3.37
C SER A 89 -12.71 -8.44 -4.87
N ASN A 90 -11.72 -8.00 -5.64
CA ASN A 90 -11.58 -8.33 -7.06
C ASN A 90 -10.80 -9.65 -7.23
N ASN A 91 -11.47 -10.70 -7.70
CA ASN A 91 -10.87 -12.03 -7.88
C ASN A 91 -9.70 -12.08 -8.88
N ARG A 92 -9.56 -11.08 -9.76
CA ARG A 92 -8.46 -11.00 -10.75
C ARG A 92 -7.36 -10.03 -10.32
N VAL A 93 -7.44 -9.43 -9.14
CA VAL A 93 -6.53 -8.36 -8.70
C VAL A 93 -5.06 -8.78 -8.75
N VAL A 94 -4.76 -10.02 -8.37
CA VAL A 94 -3.39 -10.55 -8.38
C VAL A 94 -2.87 -10.70 -9.81
N ASP A 95 -3.67 -11.27 -10.71
CA ASP A 95 -3.31 -11.42 -12.12
C ASP A 95 -3.05 -10.04 -12.75
N GLN A 96 -3.93 -9.08 -12.51
CA GLN A 96 -3.81 -7.72 -13.04
C GLN A 96 -2.54 -7.01 -12.54
N ILE A 97 -2.19 -7.18 -11.26
CA ILE A 97 -0.95 -6.63 -10.70
C ILE A 97 0.28 -7.24 -11.40
N ILE A 98 0.29 -8.56 -11.60
CA ILE A 98 1.39 -9.28 -12.25
C ILE A 98 1.51 -8.90 -13.73
N GLU A 99 0.37 -8.68 -14.41
CA GLU A 99 0.30 -8.21 -15.79
C GLU A 99 0.71 -6.74 -15.95
N GLY A 100 0.98 -6.03 -14.84
CA GLY A 100 1.40 -4.62 -14.85
C GLY A 100 0.25 -3.64 -15.09
N GLU A 101 -1.00 -4.06 -14.89
CA GLU A 101 -2.14 -3.17 -14.94
C GLU A 101 -2.09 -2.16 -13.78
N ARG A 102 -2.68 -0.98 -13.99
CA ARG A 102 -2.76 0.07 -12.96
C ARG A 102 -3.88 -0.23 -11.97
N VAL A 103 -3.63 -1.16 -11.04
CA VAL A 103 -4.56 -1.55 -9.98
C VAL A 103 -3.96 -1.21 -8.61
N GLY A 104 -4.73 -0.46 -7.82
CA GLY A 104 -4.32 0.06 -6.52
C GLY A 104 -3.10 0.97 -6.57
N THR A 105 -2.23 0.86 -5.56
CA THR A 105 -1.04 1.70 -5.39
C THR A 105 0.21 0.85 -5.33
N LEU A 106 1.15 1.08 -6.25
CA LEU A 106 2.50 0.54 -6.23
C LEU A 106 3.46 1.50 -5.52
N PHE A 107 4.13 1.02 -4.48
CA PHE A 107 5.27 1.70 -3.86
C PHE A 107 6.55 1.08 -4.41
N ALA A 108 7.44 1.93 -4.91
CA ALA A 108 8.71 1.49 -5.45
C ALA A 108 9.64 0.96 -4.35
N ALA A 109 10.52 0.04 -4.73
CA ALA A 109 11.71 -0.27 -3.93
C ALA A 109 12.62 0.96 -3.85
N ALA A 110 13.26 1.18 -2.71
CA ALA A 110 14.30 2.19 -2.59
C ALA A 110 15.45 1.82 -3.54
N LYS A 111 16.02 2.81 -4.24
CA LYS A 111 17.24 2.60 -5.03
C LYS A 111 18.39 2.34 -4.06
N ILE A 112 18.96 1.15 -4.13
CA ILE A 112 20.19 0.75 -3.41
C ILE A 112 21.40 1.36 -4.12
#